data_AF-A0A223RS41-F1
#
_entry.id   AF-A0A223RS41-F1
#
_cell.length_a   1.000
_cell.length_b   1.000
_cell.length_c   1.000
_cell.angle_alpha   90.00
_cell.angle_beta   90.00
_cell.angle_gamma   90.00
#
_symmetry.space_group_name_H-M   'P 1'
#
loop_
_entity.id
_entity.type
_entity.pdbx_description
1 polymer ?
#
loop_
_entity_poly.entity_id
_entity_poly.type
_entity_poly.pdbx_seq_one_letter_code
_entity_poly.pdbx_strand_id
1 'polypeptide(L)'
;MRLSAWTRHAIELVRPAVAPQRTVSEMAAFLREQLDVLVVRQETTRLADETASTASSLRQLRGQERAELVSLGRCTEPGCEATVTLPRRGGDDVVLRGPSCAKGHVLAPRQWLALKGTA
;
A
#
# COMPACT_ATOMS: atom_id res chain seq x y z
N MET A 1 2.88 18.15 -6.15
CA MET A 1 2.96 18.40 -4.69
C MET A 1 3.81 17.31 -4.04
N ARG A 2 4.75 17.61 -3.12
CA ARG A 2 5.75 16.65 -2.60
C ARG A 2 5.47 16.23 -1.14
N LEU A 3 5.55 14.93 -0.84
CA LEU A 3 5.28 14.31 0.47
C LEU A 3 6.04 14.95 1.65
N SER A 4 7.27 15.42 1.38
CA SER A 4 8.13 16.07 2.36
C SER A 4 7.63 17.45 2.81
N ALA A 5 6.92 18.18 1.95
CA ALA A 5 6.34 19.48 2.30
C ALA A 5 5.16 19.29 3.26
N TRP A 6 4.29 18.31 2.98
CA TRP A 6 3.18 17.96 3.86
C TRP A 6 3.64 17.43 5.21
N THR A 7 4.66 16.57 5.21
CA THR A 7 5.22 16.04 6.45
C THR A 7 5.78 17.16 7.32
N ARG A 8 6.46 18.14 6.72
CA ARG A 8 6.94 19.32 7.44
C ARG A 8 5.78 20.12 8.05
N HIS A 9 4.73 20.37 7.27
CA HIS A 9 3.57 21.13 7.75
C HIS A 9 2.86 20.41 8.91
N ALA A 10 2.70 19.09 8.82
CA ALA A 10 2.14 18.28 9.90
C ALA A 10 3.04 18.28 11.16
N ILE A 11 4.37 18.25 11.01
CA ILE A 11 5.28 18.39 12.15
C ILE A 11 5.12 19.76 12.83
N GLU A 12 5.00 20.83 12.06
CA GLU A 12 4.79 22.20 12.59
C GLU A 12 3.45 22.31 13.34
N LEU A 13 2.40 21.66 12.81
CA LEU A 13 1.05 21.72 13.35
C LEU A 13 0.89 20.89 14.63
N VAL A 14 1.36 19.64 14.61
CA VAL A 14 1.11 18.67 15.69
C VAL A 14 2.24 18.66 16.71
N ARG A 15 3.45 19.13 16.33
CA ARG A 15 4.67 19.14 17.17
C ARG A 15 4.92 17.79 17.85
N PRO A 16 5.09 16.71 17.06
CA PRO A 16 5.29 15.38 17.62
C PRO A 16 6.60 15.31 18.40
N ALA A 17 6.64 14.45 19.44
CA ALA A 17 7.85 14.21 20.22
C ALA A 17 8.99 13.60 19.39
N VAL A 18 8.65 12.87 18.33
CA VAL A 18 9.60 12.28 17.38
C VAL A 18 9.14 12.59 15.95
N ALA A 19 10.06 13.12 15.14
CA ALA A 19 9.79 13.35 13.72
C ALA A 19 9.98 12.04 12.92
N PRO A 20 9.15 11.78 11.89
CA PRO A 20 9.34 10.63 11.03
C PRO A 20 10.66 10.71 10.27
N GLN A 21 11.24 9.55 9.97
CA GLN A 21 12.39 9.47 9.08
C GLN A 21 12.05 10.03 7.70
N ARG A 22 13.05 10.56 6.99
CA ARG A 22 12.90 11.11 5.62
C ARG A 22 12.81 10.02 4.54
N THR A 23 12.09 8.94 4.82
CA THR A 23 11.74 7.91 3.84
C THR A 23 10.27 8.06 3.45
N VAL A 24 9.94 7.69 2.22
CA VAL A 24 8.56 7.83 1.70
C VAL A 24 7.57 7.07 2.59
N SER A 25 7.92 5.87 3.03
CA SER A 25 7.07 5.02 3.86
C SER A 25 6.80 5.63 5.24
N GLU A 26 7.83 6.12 5.93
CA GLU A 26 7.71 6.68 7.28
C GLU A 26 6.94 8.00 7.27
N MET A 27 7.21 8.85 6.27
CA MET A 27 6.47 10.10 6.07
C MET A 27 4.98 9.85 5.75
N ALA A 28 4.67 8.84 4.94
CA ALA A 28 3.29 8.49 4.61
C ALA A 28 2.54 7.89 5.81
N ALA A 29 3.21 7.04 6.59
CA ALA A 29 2.65 6.47 7.82
C ALA A 29 2.33 7.56 8.85
N PHE A 30 3.26 8.48 9.08
CA PHE A 30 3.06 9.61 9.97
C PHE A 30 1.89 10.50 9.53
N LEU A 31 1.83 10.88 8.23
CA LEU A 31 0.73 11.69 7.71
C LEU A 31 -0.63 11.00 7.86
N ARG A 32 -0.67 9.67 7.71
CA ARG A 32 -1.89 8.87 7.90
C ARG A 32 -2.37 8.88 9.34
N GLU A 33 -1.47 8.86 10.31
CA GLU A 33 -1.82 8.91 11.74
C GLU A 33 -2.31 10.30 12.18
N GLN A 34 -1.79 11.36 11.55
CA GLN A 34 -2.15 12.74 11.88
C GLN A 34 -3.32 13.29 11.06
N LEU A 35 -3.93 12.47 10.21
CA LEU A 35 -4.94 12.89 9.24
C LEU A 35 -6.15 13.55 9.91
N ASP A 36 -6.65 12.97 11.00
CA ASP A 36 -7.83 13.46 11.70
C ASP A 36 -7.54 14.81 12.39
N VAL A 37 -6.33 14.97 12.94
CA VAL A 37 -5.87 16.23 13.53
C VAL A 37 -5.68 17.32 12.47
N LEU A 38 -5.17 16.94 11.29
CA LEU A 38 -4.99 17.83 10.15
C LEU A 38 -6.33 18.34 9.63
N VAL A 39 -7.33 17.47 9.51
CA VAL A 39 -8.67 17.83 9.03
C VAL A 39 -9.36 18.80 9.99
N VAL A 40 -9.38 18.48 11.29
CA VAL A 40 -10.06 19.30 12.31
C VAL A 40 -9.42 20.68 12.48
N ARG A 41 -8.09 20.80 12.30
CA ARG A 41 -7.39 22.08 12.47
C ARG A 41 -7.37 22.95 11.22
N GLN A 42 -7.65 22.41 10.03
CA GLN A 42 -7.57 23.16 8.77
C GLN A 42 -8.91 23.70 8.26
N GLU A 43 -10.01 23.56 9.01
CA GLU A 43 -11.36 24.03 8.66
C GLU A 43 -11.50 25.55 8.39
N THR A 44 -10.42 26.34 8.33
CA THR A 44 -10.48 27.80 8.11
C THR A 44 -9.68 28.34 6.91
N THR A 45 -9.18 27.52 5.99
CA THR A 45 -8.55 28.06 4.77
C THR A 45 -8.59 27.08 3.60
N ARG A 46 -8.35 27.58 2.37
CA ARG A 46 -8.19 26.87 1.08
C ARG A 46 -7.34 25.58 1.12
N LEU A 47 -6.58 25.38 2.19
CA LEU A 47 -5.84 24.16 2.52
C LEU A 47 -6.77 22.98 2.89
N ALA A 48 -8.00 23.24 3.35
CA ALA A 48 -9.00 22.23 3.70
C ALA A 48 -9.39 21.33 2.52
N ASP A 49 -9.56 21.90 1.32
CA ASP A 49 -9.89 21.15 0.11
C ASP A 49 -8.72 20.27 -0.35
N GLU A 50 -7.49 20.80 -0.27
CA GLU A 50 -6.28 20.04 -0.57
C GLU A 50 -6.04 18.91 0.45
N THR A 51 -6.37 19.16 1.72
CA THR A 51 -6.34 18.18 2.80
C THR A 51 -7.45 17.15 2.66
N ALA A 52 -8.66 17.51 2.24
CA ALA A 52 -9.74 16.58 1.97
C ALA A 52 -9.40 15.67 0.79
N SER A 53 -8.80 16.21 -0.28
CA SER A 53 -8.31 15.44 -1.43
C SER A 53 -7.18 14.49 -1.03
N THR A 54 -6.18 14.98 -0.28
CA THR A 54 -5.06 14.16 0.19
C THR A 54 -5.53 13.08 1.19
N ALA A 55 -6.46 13.43 2.08
CA ALA A 55 -7.10 12.52 3.01
C ALA A 55 -7.96 11.47 2.29
N SER A 56 -8.61 11.82 1.18
CA SER A 56 -9.32 10.88 0.32
C SER A 56 -8.35 9.88 -0.30
N SER A 57 -7.25 10.34 -0.90
CA SER A 57 -6.22 9.46 -1.46
C SER A 57 -5.56 8.58 -0.40
N LEU A 58 -5.29 9.11 0.79
CA LEU A 58 -4.73 8.33 1.90
C LEU A 58 -5.76 7.33 2.48
N ARG A 59 -7.05 7.67 2.46
CA ARG A 59 -8.13 6.74 2.81
C ARG A 59 -8.32 5.64 1.76
N GLN A 60 -8.19 5.96 0.48
CA GLN A 60 -8.12 4.94 -0.59
C GLN A 60 -6.93 4.00 -0.37
N LEU A 61 -5.75 4.54 -0.03
CA LEU A 61 -4.58 3.73 0.35
C LEU A 61 -4.80 2.92 1.64
N ARG A 62 -5.60 3.40 2.59
CA ARG A 62 -6.03 2.62 3.77
C ARG A 62 -7.05 1.53 3.43
N GLY A 63 -7.93 1.78 2.46
CA GLY A 63 -8.89 0.80 1.93
C GLY A 63 -8.23 -0.27 1.06
N GLN A 64 -7.01 0.00 0.57
CA GLN A 64 -6.10 -1.03 0.07
C GLN A 64 -5.45 -1.77 1.25
N GLU A 65 -6.29 -2.48 2.01
CA GLU A 65 -5.83 -3.60 2.81
C GLU A 65 -4.95 -4.48 1.92
N ARG A 66 -3.75 -4.89 2.40
CA ARG A 66 -2.87 -5.80 1.65
C ARG A 66 -3.75 -6.93 1.15
N ALA A 67 -3.92 -7.01 -0.18
CA ALA A 67 -4.87 -7.95 -0.75
C ALA A 67 -4.56 -9.34 -0.18
N GLU A 68 -5.55 -9.94 0.47
CA GLU A 68 -5.39 -11.25 1.09
C GLU A 68 -4.80 -12.20 0.04
N LEU A 69 -3.61 -12.74 0.29
CA LEU A 69 -2.90 -13.57 -0.68
C LEU A 69 -3.36 -15.02 -0.52
N VAL A 70 -3.86 -15.60 -1.59
CA VAL A 70 -4.19 -17.03 -1.67
C VAL A 70 -2.95 -17.80 -2.11
N SER A 71 -2.61 -18.86 -1.40
CA SER A 71 -1.60 -19.83 -1.81
C SER A 71 -2.13 -20.68 -2.96
N LEU A 72 -1.40 -20.74 -4.07
CA LEU A 72 -1.77 -21.55 -5.24
C LEU A 72 -0.98 -22.86 -5.34
N GLY A 73 0.11 -23.01 -4.57
CA GLY A 73 0.98 -24.19 -4.61
C GLY A 73 2.46 -23.82 -4.67
N ARG A 74 3.31 -24.76 -5.09
CA ARG A 74 4.77 -24.54 -5.23
C ARG A 74 5.12 -24.01 -6.62
N CYS A 75 6.19 -23.23 -6.69
CA CYS A 75 6.74 -22.74 -7.95
C CYS A 75 7.16 -23.91 -8.85
N THR A 76 6.88 -23.79 -10.15
CA THR A 76 7.27 -24.80 -11.16
C THR A 76 8.68 -24.58 -11.72
N GLU A 77 9.35 -23.50 -11.30
CA GLU A 77 10.71 -23.19 -11.73
C GLU A 77 11.69 -24.24 -11.14
N PRO A 78 12.58 -24.85 -11.94
CA PRO A 78 13.51 -25.87 -11.45
C PRO A 78 14.34 -25.38 -10.26
N GLY A 79 14.30 -26.11 -9.14
CA GLY A 79 15.01 -25.75 -7.91
C GLY A 79 14.36 -24.66 -7.07
N CYS A 80 13.14 -24.22 -7.41
CA CYS A 80 12.38 -23.25 -6.63
C CYS A 80 11.24 -23.94 -5.86
N GLU A 81 11.41 -24.08 -4.54
CA GLU A 81 10.37 -24.62 -3.65
C GLU A 81 9.46 -23.54 -3.04
N ALA A 82 9.56 -22.30 -3.52
CA ALA A 82 8.80 -21.18 -2.95
C ALA A 82 7.31 -21.28 -3.29
N THR A 83 6.46 -20.92 -2.33
CA THR A 83 5.01 -20.85 -2.52
C THR A 83 4.65 -19.73 -3.50
N VAL A 84 3.78 -20.05 -4.45
CA VAL A 84 3.15 -19.11 -5.37
C VAL A 84 1.90 -18.55 -4.73
N THR A 85 1.75 -17.23 -4.79
CA THR A 85 0.59 -16.53 -4.23
C THR A 85 -0.08 -15.62 -5.25
N LEU A 86 -1.38 -15.39 -5.06
CA LEU A 86 -2.18 -14.46 -5.85
C LEU A 86 -3.14 -13.67 -4.94
N PRO A 87 -3.39 -12.38 -5.19
CA PRO A 87 -4.44 -11.63 -4.51
C PRO A 87 -5.82 -12.31 -4.63
N ARG A 88 -6.52 -12.50 -3.51
CA ARG A 88 -7.86 -13.12 -3.41
C ARG A 88 -8.94 -12.28 -4.10
N ARG A 89 -8.78 -10.96 -4.12
CA ARG A 89 -9.63 -10.03 -4.86
C ARG A 89 -8.76 -9.14 -5.75
N GLY A 90 -8.99 -9.21 -7.06
CA GLY A 90 -8.53 -8.19 -8.00
C GLY A 90 -9.60 -7.10 -8.10
N GLY A 91 -9.26 -5.88 -7.70
CA GLY A 91 -9.99 -4.70 -8.15
C GLY A 91 -9.36 -4.16 -9.43
N ASP A 92 -10.09 -3.36 -10.20
CA ASP A 92 -9.65 -2.81 -11.50
C ASP A 92 -8.32 -2.02 -11.41
N ASP A 93 -7.94 -1.55 -10.23
CA ASP A 93 -6.68 -0.81 -9.96
C ASP A 93 -5.51 -1.70 -9.48
N VAL A 94 -5.71 -3.01 -9.29
CA VAL A 94 -4.60 -3.91 -8.97
C VAL A 94 -3.87 -4.21 -10.28
N VAL A 95 -2.70 -3.60 -10.48
CA VAL A 95 -1.76 -3.99 -11.54
C VAL A 95 -1.67 -5.51 -11.52
N LEU A 96 -2.22 -6.16 -12.55
CA LEU A 96 -2.32 -7.61 -12.70
C LEU A 96 -0.92 -8.22 -12.88
N ARG A 97 -0.08 -8.12 -11.86
CA ARG A 97 1.05 -9.03 -11.73
C ARG A 97 0.41 -10.38 -11.43
N GLY A 98 0.52 -11.30 -12.39
CA GLY A 98 0.09 -12.67 -12.21
C GLY A 98 0.73 -13.31 -10.95
N PRO A 99 0.27 -14.49 -10.52
CA PRO A 99 0.87 -15.29 -9.49
C PRO A 99 2.38 -15.29 -9.56
N SER A 100 2.97 -14.99 -8.41
CA SER A 100 4.41 -14.98 -8.26
C SER A 100 4.79 -15.72 -6.99
N CYS A 101 5.99 -16.29 -6.99
CA CYS A 101 6.54 -16.91 -5.80
C CYS A 101 7.28 -15.90 -4.94
N ALA A 102 7.53 -16.24 -3.67
CA ALA A 102 8.30 -15.38 -2.75
C ALA A 102 9.74 -15.08 -3.22
N LYS A 103 10.28 -15.84 -4.20
CA LYS A 103 11.58 -15.57 -4.83
C LYS A 103 11.49 -14.66 -6.08
N GLY A 104 10.30 -14.23 -6.47
CA GLY A 104 10.09 -13.25 -7.54
C GLY A 104 9.82 -13.84 -8.93
N HIS A 105 9.75 -15.16 -9.10
CA HIS A 105 9.33 -15.75 -10.38
C HIS A 105 7.85 -15.47 -10.62
N VAL A 106 7.53 -14.86 -11.75
CA VAL A 106 6.17 -14.68 -12.24
C VAL A 106 5.84 -15.87 -13.13
N LEU A 107 4.73 -16.54 -12.86
CA LEU A 107 4.34 -17.70 -13.65
C LEU A 107 3.58 -17.25 -14.90
N ALA A 108 3.81 -17.94 -16.02
CA ALA A 108 2.99 -17.85 -17.22
C ALA A 108 1.64 -18.59 -17.04
N PRO A 109 0.58 -18.27 -17.80
CA PRO A 109 -0.73 -18.91 -17.66
C PRO A 109 -0.72 -20.44 -17.69
N ARG A 110 0.12 -21.04 -18.53
CA ARG A 110 0.27 -22.51 -18.61
C ARG A 110 0.87 -23.13 -17.35
N GLN A 111 1.78 -22.42 -16.69
CA GLN A 111 2.38 -22.86 -15.43
C GLN A 111 1.37 -22.77 -14.28
N TRP A 112 0.39 -21.86 -14.33
CA TRP A 112 -0.67 -21.78 -13.32
C TRP A 112 -1.57 -23.01 -13.36
N LEU A 113 -1.91 -23.50 -14.56
CA LEU A 113 -2.74 -24.70 -14.73
C LEU A 113 -2.10 -25.97 -14.16
N ALA A 114 -0.76 -25.98 -14.03
CA ALA A 114 -0.04 -27.08 -13.41
C ALA A 114 -0.03 -27.03 -11.87
N LEU A 115 -0.44 -25.91 -11.27
CA LEU A 115 -0.55 -25.77 -9.83
C LEU A 115 -1.78 -26.56 -9.35
N LYS A 116 -1.52 -27.64 -8.60
CA LYS A 116 -2.59 -28.38 -7.92
C LYS A 116 -2.93 -27.64 -6.63
N GLY A 117 -4.09 -26.97 -6.62
CA GLY A 117 -4.57 -26.26 -5.45
C GLY A 117 -4.66 -27.20 -4.24
N THR A 118 -4.06 -26.79 -3.13
CA THR A 118 -4.40 -27.32 -1.81
C THR A 118 -5.38 -26.32 -1.22
N ALA A 119 -6.67 -26.55 -1.49
CA ALA A 119 -7.75 -25.88 -0.77
C ALA A 119 -7.77 -26.37 0.68
#